data_AF-D3SRC7-F1
#
_entry.id   AF-D3SRC7-F1
#
_cell.length_a   1.000
_cell.length_b   1.000
_cell.length_c   1.000
_cell.angle_alpha   90.00
_cell.angle_beta   90.00
_cell.angle_gamma   90.00
#
_symmetry.space_group_name_H-M   'P 1'
#
loop_
_entity.id
_entity.type
_entity.pdbx_description
1 polymer ?
#
loop_
_entity_poly.entity_id
_entity_poly.type
_entity_poly.pdbx_seq_one_letter_code
_entity_poly.pdbx_strand_id
1 'polypeptide(L)'
;MGEATVSSDPDELVERINELAAGGPSTDGQQSSVKQFALELVRQHHDRINEHYYERGLSDAEAEARTLDEAGLSTAGIVLAMSATGRPDVSERMVTACLE
;
A
#
# COMPACT_ATOMS: atom_id res chain seq x y z
N MET A 1 21.56 -18.18 -8.48
CA MET A 1 20.61 -17.88 -7.38
C MET A 1 19.62 -16.90 -7.97
N GLY A 2 18.35 -17.28 -8.06
CA GLY A 2 17.33 -16.52 -8.79
C GLY A 2 17.07 -15.19 -8.12
N GLU A 3 17.28 -14.11 -8.87
CA GLU A 3 16.77 -12.79 -8.53
C GLU A 3 15.25 -12.90 -8.50
N ALA A 4 14.63 -12.76 -7.34
CA ALA A 4 13.19 -12.66 -7.25
C ALA A 4 12.82 -11.33 -7.92
N THR A 5 12.49 -11.39 -9.20
CA THR A 5 11.98 -10.25 -9.94
C THR A 5 10.70 -9.82 -9.23
N VAL A 6 10.74 -8.66 -8.57
CA VAL A 6 9.52 -8.03 -8.07
C VAL A 6 8.62 -7.85 -9.30
N SER A 7 7.45 -8.47 -9.27
CA SER A 7 6.49 -8.34 -10.37
C SER A 7 6.20 -6.86 -10.58
N SER A 8 6.13 -6.45 -11.85
CA SER A 8 5.75 -5.09 -12.21
C SER A 8 4.25 -4.96 -12.45
N ASP A 9 3.49 -6.05 -12.36
CA ASP A 9 2.04 -6.03 -12.53
C ASP A 9 1.35 -5.56 -11.24
N PRO A 10 0.56 -4.47 -11.27
CA PRO A 10 -0.06 -3.89 -10.06
C PRO A 10 -1.02 -4.86 -9.39
N ASP A 11 -1.81 -5.63 -10.16
CA ASP A 11 -2.73 -6.63 -9.63
C ASP A 11 -2.01 -7.73 -8.83
N GLU A 12 -0.84 -8.18 -9.29
CA GLU A 12 -0.05 -9.17 -8.55
C GLU A 12 0.53 -8.58 -7.26
N LEU A 13 0.96 -7.32 -7.28
CA LEU A 13 1.43 -6.62 -6.07
C LEU A 13 0.31 -6.46 -5.04
N VAL A 14 -0.89 -6.10 -5.50
CA VAL A 14 -2.11 -5.98 -4.67
C VAL A 14 -2.44 -7.31 -4.01
N GLU A 15 -2.47 -8.40 -4.78
CA GLU A 15 -2.73 -9.75 -4.27
C GLU A 15 -1.72 -10.12 -3.19
N ARG A 16 -0.42 -9.94 -3.46
CA ARG A 16 0.66 -10.27 -2.52
C ARG A 16 0.59 -9.49 -1.22
N ILE A 17 0.30 -8.18 -1.29
CA ILE A 17 0.18 -7.35 -0.09
C ILE A 17 -1.03 -7.80 0.74
N ASN A 18 -2.15 -8.11 0.10
CA ASN A 18 -3.36 -8.61 0.78
C ASN A 18 -3.12 -9.97 1.45
N GLU A 19 -2.45 -10.91 0.78
CA GLU A 19 -2.07 -12.20 1.35
C GLU A 19 -1.17 -12.04 2.59
N LEU A 20 -0.18 -11.15 2.50
CA LEU A 20 0.75 -10.88 3.60
C LEU A 20 0.04 -10.22 4.79
N ALA A 21 -0.92 -9.32 4.53
CA ALA A 21 -1.73 -8.72 5.58
C ALA A 21 -2.63 -9.75 6.28
N ALA A 22 -3.17 -10.73 5.55
CA ALA A 22 -3.98 -11.81 6.11
C ALA A 22 -3.16 -12.85 6.90
N GLY A 23 -1.87 -13.01 6.58
CA GLY A 23 -0.97 -14.04 7.12
C GLY A 23 -0.46 -13.82 8.55
N GLY A 24 -0.82 -12.70 9.21
CA GLY A 24 -0.37 -12.39 10.58
C GLY A 24 0.99 -11.68 10.63
N PRO A 25 1.65 -11.63 11.81
CA PRO A 25 2.85 -10.81 12.00
C PRO A 25 3.99 -11.27 11.08
N SER A 26 4.44 -10.35 10.22
CA SER A 26 5.50 -10.59 9.25
C SER A 26 6.87 -10.73 9.91
N THR A 27 7.64 -11.73 9.49
CA THR A 27 9.07 -11.85 9.81
C THR A 27 9.87 -10.71 9.15
N ASP A 28 11.07 -10.40 9.64
CA ASP A 28 11.96 -9.36 9.09
C ASP A 28 12.16 -9.45 7.56
N GLY A 29 12.27 -10.68 7.04
CA GLY A 29 12.39 -10.92 5.59
C GLY A 29 11.12 -10.57 4.82
N GLN A 30 9.95 -10.85 5.39
CA GLN A 30 8.67 -10.48 4.81
C GLN A 30 8.44 -8.96 4.84
N GLN A 31 8.87 -8.28 5.89
CA GLN A 31 8.75 -6.81 5.97
C GLN A 31 9.54 -6.11 4.86
N SER A 32 10.72 -6.62 4.52
CA SER A 32 11.51 -6.12 3.40
C SER A 32 10.78 -6.31 2.07
N SER A 33 10.17 -7.47 1.83
CA SER A 33 9.37 -7.73 0.63
C SER A 33 8.11 -6.86 0.55
N VAL A 34 7.36 -6.74 1.66
CA VAL A 34 6.19 -5.85 1.75
C VAL A 34 6.57 -4.43 1.37
N LYS A 35 7.67 -3.91 1.93
CA LYS A 35 8.14 -2.57 1.61
C LYS A 35 8.46 -2.40 0.14
N GLN A 36 9.10 -3.38 -0.49
CA GLN A 36 9.39 -3.32 -1.93
C GLN A 36 8.11 -3.34 -2.76
N PHE A 37 7.14 -4.21 -2.44
CA PHE A 37 5.85 -4.27 -3.13
C PHE A 37 5.05 -2.98 -2.96
N ALA A 38 4.96 -2.46 -1.74
CA ALA A 38 4.24 -1.24 -1.43
C ALA A 38 4.86 -0.01 -2.12
N LEU A 39 6.19 0.12 -2.10
CA LEU A 39 6.87 1.22 -2.80
C LEU A 39 6.66 1.14 -4.32
N GLU A 40 6.70 -0.05 -4.90
CA GLU A 40 6.46 -0.24 -6.33
C GLU A 40 5.01 0.13 -6.69
N LEU A 41 4.04 -0.30 -5.88
CA LEU A 41 2.63 0.03 -6.10
C LEU A 41 2.36 1.53 -5.97
N VAL A 42 2.90 2.18 -4.93
CA VAL A 42 2.82 3.65 -4.76
C VAL A 42 3.46 4.37 -5.94
N ARG A 43 4.60 3.87 -6.45
CA ARG A 43 5.24 4.44 -7.64
C ARG A 43 4.38 4.32 -8.89
N GLN A 44 3.76 3.14 -9.12
CA GLN A 44 2.88 2.92 -10.27
C GLN A 44 1.63 3.79 -10.24
N HIS A 45 1.11 4.06 -9.04
CA HIS A 45 -0.07 4.90 -8.86
C HIS A 45 0.25 6.36 -8.47
N HIS A 46 1.51 6.80 -8.58
CA HIS A 46 1.94 8.12 -8.12
C HIS A 46 1.15 9.27 -8.77
N ASP A 47 0.85 9.17 -10.07
CA ASP A 47 0.06 10.19 -10.77
C ASP A 47 -1.37 10.25 -10.23
N ARG A 48 -1.95 9.10 -9.88
CA ARG A 48 -3.29 9.02 -9.28
C ARG A 48 -3.31 9.57 -7.86
N ILE A 49 -2.27 9.30 -7.06
CA ILE A 49 -2.10 9.91 -5.72
C ILE A 49 -2.03 11.43 -5.84
N ASN A 50 -1.25 11.94 -6.80
CA ASN A 50 -1.15 13.38 -7.04
C ASN A 50 -2.49 13.98 -7.51
N GLU A 51 -3.24 13.29 -8.35
CA GLU A 51 -4.59 13.72 -8.75
C GLU A 51 -5.48 13.90 -7.51
N HIS A 52 -5.54 12.91 -6.62
CA HIS A 52 -6.30 13.01 -5.38
C HIS A 52 -5.81 14.15 -4.47
N TYR A 53 -4.49 14.33 -4.35
CA TYR A 53 -3.91 15.38 -3.52
C TYR A 53 -4.21 16.79 -4.07
N TYR A 54 -3.88 17.05 -5.34
CA TYR A 54 -3.99 18.38 -5.93
C TYR A 54 -5.41 18.73 -6.39
N GLU A 55 -6.13 17.78 -6.99
CA GLU A 55 -7.43 18.06 -7.60
C GLU A 55 -8.58 17.89 -6.61
N ARG A 56 -8.48 16.93 -5.68
CA ARG A 56 -9.52 16.68 -4.67
C ARG A 56 -9.22 17.30 -3.32
N GLY A 57 -8.02 17.87 -3.13
CA GLY A 57 -7.61 18.53 -1.89
C GLY A 57 -7.49 17.56 -0.70
N LEU A 58 -7.30 16.26 -0.98
CA LEU A 58 -7.05 15.27 0.06
C LEU A 58 -5.67 15.49 0.68
N SER A 59 -5.52 15.16 1.96
CA SER A 59 -4.19 15.06 2.56
C SER A 59 -3.38 13.94 1.90
N ASP A 60 -2.07 13.98 2.09
CA ASP A 60 -1.13 12.99 1.55
C ASP A 60 -1.49 11.55 1.97
N ALA A 61 -1.93 11.36 3.22
CA ALA A 61 -2.37 10.06 3.73
C ALA A 61 -3.72 9.62 3.14
N GLU A 62 -4.67 10.55 2.97
CA GLU A 62 -5.98 10.26 2.36
C GLU A 62 -5.86 9.93 0.87
N ALA A 63 -5.03 10.68 0.14
CA ALA A 63 -4.75 10.46 -1.27
C ALA A 63 -4.09 9.09 -1.50
N GLU A 64 -3.09 8.74 -0.68
CA GLU A 64 -2.44 7.43 -0.72
C GLU A 64 -3.43 6.31 -0.38
N ALA A 65 -4.15 6.40 0.75
CA ALA A 65 -5.11 5.38 1.18
C ALA A 65 -6.21 5.15 0.14
N ARG A 66 -6.78 6.23 -0.42
CA ARG A 66 -7.84 6.14 -1.43
C ARG A 66 -7.33 5.55 -2.74
N THR A 67 -6.11 5.86 -3.13
CA THR A 67 -5.52 5.25 -4.34
C THR A 67 -5.26 3.76 -4.16
N LEU A 68 -4.77 3.35 -2.98
CA LEU A 68 -4.54 1.95 -2.66
C LEU A 68 -5.85 1.14 -2.56
N ASP A 69 -6.92 1.76 -2.03
CA ASP A 69 -8.28 1.20 -2.05
C ASP A 69 -8.81 1.06 -3.48
N GLU A 70 -8.67 2.09 -4.32
CA GLU A 70 -9.02 2.05 -5.75
C GLU A 70 -8.23 0.96 -6.51
N ALA A 71 -7.00 0.66 -6.09
CA ALA A 71 -6.17 -0.42 -6.63
C ALA A 71 -6.58 -1.82 -6.12
N GLY A 72 -7.47 -1.92 -5.13
CA GLY A 72 -8.00 -3.19 -4.61
C GLY A 72 -7.31 -3.71 -3.35
N LEU A 73 -6.53 -2.89 -2.65
CA LEU A 73 -6.00 -3.31 -1.35
C LEU A 73 -7.13 -3.35 -0.33
N SER A 74 -7.15 -4.41 0.47
CA SER A 74 -7.97 -4.47 1.67
C SER A 74 -7.51 -3.42 2.69
N THR A 75 -8.38 -3.04 3.64
CA THR A 75 -8.01 -2.11 4.72
C THR A 75 -6.73 -2.54 5.45
N ALA A 76 -6.59 -3.84 5.75
CA ALA A 76 -5.37 -4.39 6.36
C ALA A 76 -4.16 -4.29 5.44
N GLY A 77 -4.34 -4.52 4.14
CA GLY A 77 -3.31 -4.32 3.11
C GLY A 77 -2.86 -2.86 3.03
N ILE A 78 -3.79 -1.90 3.07
CA ILE A 78 -3.49 -0.46 3.07
C ILE A 78 -2.68 -0.08 4.30
N VAL A 79 -3.09 -0.54 5.50
CA VAL A 79 -2.33 -0.32 6.74
C VAL A 79 -0.91 -0.87 6.61
N LEU A 80 -0.78 -2.10 6.10
CA LEU A 80 0.51 -2.76 5.93
C LEU A 80 1.40 -2.00 4.94
N ALA A 81 0.86 -1.59 3.79
CA ALA A 81 1.58 -0.85 2.77
C ALA A 81 2.04 0.53 3.29
N MET A 82 1.13 1.33 3.84
CA MET A 82 1.43 2.66 4.38
C MET A 82 2.42 2.59 5.55
N SER A 83 2.32 1.56 6.41
CA SER A 83 3.31 1.31 7.47
C SER A 83 4.70 1.07 6.88
N ALA A 84 4.78 0.25 5.83
CA ALA A 84 6.04 -0.12 5.20
C ALA A 84 6.68 1.03 4.38
N THR A 85 5.87 1.93 3.82
CA THR A 85 6.34 3.09 3.04
C THR A 85 6.76 4.27 3.90
N GLY A 86 6.47 4.26 5.20
CA GLY A 86 7.01 5.25 6.15
C GLY A 86 6.01 5.83 7.14
N ARG A 87 4.80 5.27 7.26
CA ARG A 87 3.77 5.70 8.21
C ARG A 87 3.51 4.64 9.28
N PRO A 88 4.44 4.40 10.21
CA PRO A 88 4.31 3.30 11.19
C PRO A 88 3.12 3.46 12.15
N ASP A 89 2.59 4.68 12.31
CA ASP A 89 1.45 4.97 13.19
C ASP A 89 0.08 4.80 12.52
N VAL A 90 0.04 4.35 11.25
CA VAL A 90 -1.22 4.11 10.55
C VAL A 90 -1.94 2.89 11.13
N SER A 91 -3.25 3.01 11.28
CA SER A 91 -4.11 1.94 11.82
C SER A 91 -5.35 1.77 10.95
N GLU A 92 -6.04 0.63 11.09
CA GLU A 92 -7.27 0.38 10.32
C GLU A 92 -8.31 1.49 10.51
N ARG A 93 -8.44 2.01 11.74
CA ARG A 93 -9.33 3.14 12.03
C ARG A 93 -8.97 4.39 11.25
N MET A 94 -7.67 4.68 11.13
CA MET A 94 -7.20 5.83 10.35
C MET A 94 -7.48 5.63 8.86
N VAL A 95 -7.23 4.42 8.34
CA VAL A 95 -7.51 4.09 6.94
C VAL A 95 -9.02 4.20 6.67
N THR A 96 -9.88 3.65 7.52
CA THR A 96 -11.33 3.80 7.37
C THR A 96 -11.72 5.28 7.35
N ALA A 97 -11.21 6.09 8.26
CA ALA A 97 -11.49 7.54 8.28
C ALA A 97 -11.01 8.27 7.02
N CYS A 98 -9.96 7.78 6.34
CA CYS A 98 -9.49 8.34 5.07
C CYS A 98 -10.38 7.97 3.86
N LEU A 99 -11.19 6.91 3.99
CA LEU A 99 -12.01 6.37 2.90
C LEU A 99 -13.49 6.79 2.98
N GLU A 100 -13.93 7.26 4.15
CA GLU A 100 -15.26 7.89 4.34
C GLU A 100 -15.42 9.21 3.57
#